data_AF-A0A1H8L8P4-F1
#
_entry.id   AF-A0A1H8L8P4-F1
#
_cell.length_a   1.000
_cell.length_b   1.000
_cell.length_c   1.000
_cell.angle_alpha   90.00
_cell.angle_beta   90.00
_cell.angle_gamma   90.00
#
_symmetry.space_group_name_H-M   'P 1'
#
loop_
_entity.id
_entity.type
_entity.pdbx_description
1 polymer ?
#
loop_
_entity_poly.entity_id
_entity_poly.type
_entity_poly.pdbx_seq_one_letter_code
_entity_poly.pdbx_strand_id
1 'polypeptide(L)'
;MTEPTPVEPNQALTAFMAAVANEPDDTKATLLRAAAVVKQKEASDLLDQADLLDHEASLRGAVEEAHERLAAAMTAVDPASDAVKTALVDERAAEDRLAEAVEHERQAAEAEEVARLEDADPAVQTDTIIRLNAAREVTARRRAVVENARGVRQNAQTVLALAHEAVKSTRSDAKAAQDALSNADATVTVSDATILIDWARRLSNHTSGAAPLTDDRLAAVEGAVDGFARTLGLDRKYVRQGREKLQTEILDARKERLLPKPGHSLRPADAGQIFMPVQPPLSGR
;
A
#
# COMPACT_ATOMS: atom_id res chain seq x y z
N MET A 1 -36.26 -0.39 -23.08
CA MET A 1 -35.06 -1.25 -23.17
C MET A 1 -35.46 -2.56 -22.52
N THR A 2 -35.69 -3.59 -23.33
CA THR A 2 -36.11 -4.91 -22.88
C THR A 2 -34.88 -5.68 -22.46
N GLU A 3 -34.76 -5.98 -21.17
CA GLU A 3 -33.76 -6.90 -20.64
C GLU A 3 -33.93 -8.26 -21.34
N PRO A 4 -32.85 -8.89 -21.84
CA PRO A 4 -32.92 -10.25 -22.33
C PRO A 4 -33.28 -11.16 -21.15
N THR A 5 -34.45 -11.80 -21.23
CA THR A 5 -34.84 -12.85 -20.29
C THR A 5 -33.73 -13.90 -20.21
N PRO A 6 -33.18 -14.20 -19.02
CA PRO A 6 -32.19 -15.27 -18.88
C PRO A 6 -32.85 -16.56 -19.33
N VAL A 7 -32.34 -17.15 -20.41
CA VAL A 7 -32.70 -18.52 -20.78
C VAL A 7 -32.23 -19.38 -19.60
N GLU A 8 -33.18 -19.95 -18.86
CA GLU A 8 -32.86 -20.78 -17.70
C GLU A 8 -31.81 -21.82 -18.13
N PRO A 9 -30.65 -21.90 -17.46
CA PRO A 9 -29.53 -22.76 -17.86
C PRO A 9 -29.91 -24.26 -17.96
N ASN A 10 -31.08 -24.61 -17.43
CA ASN A 10 -31.67 -25.94 -17.48
C ASN A 10 -32.31 -26.27 -18.84
N GLN A 11 -32.91 -25.33 -19.56
CA GLN A 11 -33.65 -25.62 -20.80
C GLN A 11 -32.73 -25.98 -21.96
N ALA A 12 -31.59 -25.27 -22.09
CA ALA A 12 -30.58 -25.55 -23.11
C ALA A 12 -29.88 -26.90 -22.88
N LEU A 13 -29.57 -27.23 -21.61
CA LEU A 13 -28.99 -28.53 -21.25
C LEU A 13 -29.99 -29.67 -21.48
N THR A 14 -31.27 -29.46 -21.16
CA THR A 14 -32.33 -30.46 -21.37
C THR A 14 -32.53 -30.73 -22.86
N ALA A 15 -32.56 -29.68 -23.70
CA ALA A 15 -32.64 -29.81 -25.15
C ALA A 15 -31.41 -30.50 -25.75
N PHE A 16 -30.20 -30.20 -25.25
CA PHE A 16 -28.97 -30.86 -25.66
C PHE A 16 -28.95 -32.35 -25.28
N MET A 17 -29.32 -32.69 -24.04
CA MET A 17 -29.40 -34.08 -23.58
C MET A 17 -30.44 -34.89 -24.37
N ALA A 18 -31.55 -34.26 -24.77
CA ALA A 18 -32.55 -34.87 -25.66
C ALA A 18 -32.02 -35.09 -27.10
N ALA A 19 -31.20 -34.17 -27.61
CA ALA A 19 -30.55 -34.34 -28.92
C ALA A 19 -29.50 -35.46 -28.91
N VAL A 20 -28.69 -35.53 -27.86
CA VAL A 20 -27.67 -36.57 -27.67
C VAL A 20 -28.26 -37.95 -27.42
N ALA A 21 -29.49 -38.04 -26.89
CA ALA A 21 -30.18 -39.31 -26.70
C ALA A 21 -30.48 -40.04 -28.03
N ASN A 22 -30.60 -39.30 -29.15
CA ASN A 22 -30.99 -39.80 -30.47
C ASN A 22 -29.82 -40.11 -31.42
N GLU A 23 -28.57 -39.92 -30.98
CA GLU A 23 -27.36 -40.16 -31.77
C GLU A 23 -26.82 -41.60 -31.61
N PRO A 24 -26.09 -42.15 -32.60
CA PRO A 24 -25.42 -43.46 -32.49
C PRO A 24 -24.49 -43.55 -31.26
N ASP A 25 -24.36 -44.74 -30.66
CA ASP A 25 -23.65 -44.92 -29.38
C ASP A 25 -22.19 -44.42 -29.38
N ASP A 26 -21.48 -44.55 -30.51
CA ASP A 26 -20.08 -44.11 -30.65
C ASP A 26 -19.93 -42.57 -30.70
N THR A 27 -20.92 -41.85 -31.25
CA THR A 27 -20.95 -40.37 -31.28
C THR A 27 -21.53 -39.78 -30.01
N LYS A 28 -22.47 -40.48 -29.36
CA LYS A 28 -23.12 -40.09 -28.11
C LYS A 28 -22.12 -39.89 -26.96
N ALA A 29 -21.17 -40.81 -26.80
CA ALA A 29 -20.13 -40.68 -25.77
C ALA A 29 -19.24 -39.44 -25.98
N THR A 30 -18.98 -39.08 -27.24
CA THR A 30 -18.16 -37.91 -27.60
C THR A 30 -18.92 -36.62 -27.35
N LEU A 31 -20.21 -36.55 -27.73
CA LEU A 31 -21.07 -35.39 -27.50
C LEU A 31 -21.35 -35.15 -26.00
N LEU A 32 -21.55 -36.21 -25.21
CA LEU A 32 -21.69 -36.09 -23.75
C LEU A 32 -20.42 -35.54 -23.09
N ARG A 33 -19.24 -35.98 -23.53
CA ARG A 33 -17.96 -35.44 -23.04
C ARG A 33 -17.78 -33.98 -23.41
N ALA A 34 -18.11 -33.60 -24.65
CA ALA A 34 -18.05 -32.21 -25.08
C ALA A 34 -18.97 -31.30 -24.25
N ALA A 35 -20.21 -31.71 -23.98
CA ALA A 35 -21.10 -30.94 -23.13
C ALA A 35 -20.69 -30.93 -21.65
N ALA A 36 -20.13 -32.02 -21.14
CA ALA A 36 -19.55 -32.04 -19.80
C ALA A 36 -18.43 -30.99 -19.66
N VAL A 37 -17.56 -30.87 -20.67
CA VAL A 37 -16.50 -29.84 -20.70
C VAL A 37 -17.09 -28.43 -20.76
N VAL A 38 -18.13 -28.20 -21.57
CA VAL A 38 -18.81 -26.89 -21.62
C VAL A 38 -19.43 -26.53 -20.27
N LYS A 39 -20.12 -27.47 -19.61
CA LYS A 39 -20.70 -27.25 -18.28
C LYS A 39 -19.65 -27.08 -17.18
N GLN A 40 -18.54 -27.78 -17.28
CA GLN A 40 -17.40 -27.60 -16.39
C GLN A 40 -16.78 -26.21 -16.55
N LYS A 41 -16.71 -25.68 -17.79
CA LYS A 41 -16.29 -24.29 -18.03
C LYS A 41 -17.26 -23.29 -17.40
N GLU A 42 -18.56 -23.43 -17.66
CA GLU A 42 -19.56 -22.53 -17.06
C GLU A 42 -19.48 -22.52 -15.53
N ALA A 43 -19.26 -23.69 -14.90
CA ALA A 43 -19.04 -23.79 -13.46
C ALA A 43 -17.74 -23.10 -13.02
N SER A 44 -16.65 -23.23 -13.78
CA SER A 44 -15.38 -22.53 -13.52
C SER A 44 -15.51 -21.02 -13.63
N ASP A 45 -16.20 -20.52 -14.65
CA ASP A 45 -16.43 -19.07 -14.85
C ASP A 45 -17.23 -18.48 -13.67
N LEU A 46 -18.20 -19.24 -13.14
CA LEU A 46 -18.98 -18.85 -11.95
C LEU A 46 -18.14 -18.88 -10.66
N LEU A 47 -17.20 -19.83 -10.53
CA LEU A 47 -16.27 -19.88 -9.39
C LEU A 47 -15.28 -18.71 -9.44
N ASP A 48 -14.71 -18.41 -10.60
CA ASP A 48 -13.83 -17.24 -10.79
C ASP A 48 -14.57 -15.92 -10.46
N GLN A 49 -15.86 -15.83 -10.84
CA GLN A 49 -16.69 -14.69 -10.48
C GLN A 49 -16.96 -14.62 -8.96
N ALA A 50 -17.18 -15.76 -8.30
CA ALA A 50 -17.35 -15.80 -6.85
C ALA A 50 -16.07 -15.37 -6.13
N ASP A 51 -14.90 -15.85 -6.56
CA ASP A 51 -13.60 -15.48 -5.99
C ASP A 51 -13.30 -13.99 -6.17
N LEU A 52 -13.63 -13.42 -7.34
CA LEU A 52 -13.51 -11.98 -7.57
C LEU A 52 -14.39 -11.18 -6.61
N LEU A 53 -15.65 -11.59 -6.44
CA LEU A 53 -16.60 -10.92 -5.54
C LEU A 53 -16.15 -11.03 -4.06
N ASP A 54 -15.63 -12.17 -3.64
CA ASP A 54 -15.08 -12.38 -2.30
C ASP A 54 -13.83 -11.54 -2.08
N HIS A 55 -12.96 -11.43 -3.08
CA HIS A 55 -11.77 -10.57 -3.03
C HIS A 55 -12.16 -9.08 -2.94
N GLU A 56 -13.10 -8.62 -3.77
CA GLU A 56 -13.63 -7.27 -3.69
C GLU A 56 -14.27 -6.96 -2.34
N ALA A 57 -15.05 -7.90 -1.79
CA ALA A 57 -15.68 -7.75 -0.48
C ALA A 57 -14.63 -7.60 0.63
N SER A 58 -13.56 -8.40 0.58
CA SER A 58 -12.42 -8.30 1.49
C SER A 58 -11.71 -6.94 1.37
N LEU A 59 -11.46 -6.47 0.15
CA LEU A 59 -10.86 -5.15 -0.10
C LEU A 59 -11.76 -4.00 0.38
N ARG A 60 -13.08 -4.09 0.20
CA ARG A 60 -14.03 -3.11 0.76
C ARG A 60 -13.96 -3.06 2.28
N GLY A 61 -13.92 -4.22 2.95
CA GLY A 61 -13.74 -4.29 4.39
C GLY A 61 -12.43 -3.64 4.87
N ALA A 62 -11.33 -3.87 4.15
CA ALA A 62 -10.05 -3.23 4.44
C ALA A 62 -10.07 -1.70 4.23
N VAL A 63 -10.78 -1.22 3.21
CA VAL A 63 -10.99 0.23 2.97
C VAL A 63 -11.79 0.87 4.09
N GLU A 64 -12.89 0.23 4.51
CA GLU A 64 -13.71 0.69 5.64
C GLU A 64 -12.88 0.79 6.92
N GLU A 65 -12.13 -0.27 7.26
CA GLU A 65 -11.26 -0.27 8.45
C GLU A 65 -10.19 0.83 8.37
N ALA A 66 -9.56 1.03 7.21
CA ALA A 66 -8.58 2.08 7.02
C ALA A 66 -9.19 3.49 7.17
N HIS A 67 -10.41 3.70 6.68
CA HIS A 67 -11.16 4.94 6.87
C HIS A 67 -11.57 5.18 8.33
N GLU A 68 -11.98 4.14 9.05
CA GLU A 68 -12.27 4.22 10.49
C GLU A 68 -11.03 4.61 11.29
N ARG A 69 -9.88 3.99 11.00
CA ARG A 69 -8.60 4.35 11.63
C ARG A 69 -8.20 5.78 11.31
N LEU A 70 -8.39 6.24 10.07
CA LEU A 70 -8.13 7.63 9.69
C LEU A 70 -9.06 8.60 10.45
N ALA A 71 -10.35 8.30 10.53
CA ALA A 71 -11.31 9.12 11.28
C ALA A 71 -10.92 9.20 12.76
N ALA A 72 -10.56 8.08 13.38
CA ALA A 72 -10.06 8.04 14.75
C ALA A 72 -8.78 8.88 14.92
N ALA A 73 -7.81 8.75 14.01
CA ALA A 73 -6.59 9.56 14.04
C ALA A 73 -6.87 11.06 13.91
N MET A 74 -7.81 11.46 13.05
CA MET A 74 -8.23 12.85 12.92
C MET A 74 -8.89 13.38 14.20
N THR A 75 -9.75 12.58 14.84
CA THR A 75 -10.40 12.98 16.11
C THR A 75 -9.40 13.17 17.27
N ALA A 76 -8.22 12.55 17.21
CA ALA A 76 -7.18 12.70 18.22
C ALA A 76 -6.37 14.01 18.08
N VAL A 77 -6.45 14.71 16.95
CA VAL A 77 -5.70 15.96 16.71
C VAL A 77 -6.26 17.12 17.53
N ASP A 78 -7.58 17.25 17.60
CA ASP A 78 -8.25 18.34 18.32
C ASP A 78 -7.88 18.41 19.81
N PRO A 79 -7.99 17.32 20.61
CA PRO A 79 -7.59 17.36 22.01
C PRO A 79 -6.09 17.63 22.19
N ALA A 80 -5.23 17.16 21.28
CA ALA A 80 -3.80 17.47 21.31
C ALA A 80 -3.53 18.96 21.02
N SER A 81 -4.27 19.56 20.08
CA SER A 81 -4.20 21.00 19.79
C SER A 81 -4.64 21.82 21.00
N ASP A 82 -5.73 21.44 21.65
CA ASP A 82 -6.24 22.13 22.83
C ASP A 82 -5.30 21.98 24.04
N ALA A 83 -4.62 20.84 24.19
CA ALA A 83 -3.57 20.67 25.19
C ALA A 83 -2.40 21.66 24.97
N VAL A 84 -1.98 21.88 23.71
CA VAL A 84 -0.95 22.89 23.39
C VAL A 84 -1.41 24.31 23.72
N LYS A 85 -2.66 24.66 23.40
CA LYS A 85 -3.22 25.98 23.73
C LYS A 85 -3.27 26.20 25.24
N THR A 86 -3.71 25.20 25.98
CA THR A 86 -3.77 25.24 27.45
C THR A 86 -2.38 25.41 28.04
N ALA A 87 -1.41 24.60 27.60
CA ALA A 87 -0.02 24.70 28.07
C ALA A 87 0.63 26.07 27.76
N LEU A 88 0.28 26.70 26.63
CA LEU A 88 0.73 28.06 26.30
C LEU A 88 0.15 29.12 27.24
N VAL A 89 -1.13 28.99 27.62
CA VAL A 89 -1.75 29.91 28.59
C VAL A 89 -1.10 29.73 29.96
N ASP A 90 -0.87 28.49 30.39
CA ASP A 90 -0.22 28.18 31.67
C ASP A 90 1.23 28.66 31.73
N GLU A 91 2.00 28.51 30.64
CA GLU A 91 3.35 29.05 30.54
C GLU A 91 3.36 30.57 30.67
N ARG A 92 2.49 31.27 29.94
CA ARG A 92 2.38 32.74 30.04
C ARG A 92 2.00 33.17 31.45
N ALA A 93 1.02 32.53 32.06
CA ALA A 93 0.63 32.83 33.44
C ALA A 93 1.76 32.56 34.44
N ALA A 94 2.62 31.58 34.18
CA ALA A 94 3.82 31.32 34.99
C ALA A 94 4.89 32.40 34.77
N GLU A 95 5.10 32.85 33.53
CA GLU A 95 6.04 33.92 33.17
C GLU A 95 5.63 35.26 33.80
N ASP A 96 4.33 35.60 33.76
CA ASP A 96 3.80 36.82 34.39
C ASP A 96 4.06 36.81 35.91
N ARG A 97 3.77 35.69 36.59
CA ARG A 97 4.06 35.54 38.03
C ARG A 97 5.55 35.56 38.35
N LEU A 98 6.41 35.12 37.43
CA LEU A 98 7.85 35.22 37.58
C LEU A 98 8.29 36.69 37.44
N ALA A 99 7.74 37.44 36.49
CA ALA A 99 8.04 38.86 36.32
C ALA A 99 7.67 39.66 37.58
N GLU A 100 6.50 39.39 38.17
CA GLU A 100 6.09 39.97 39.46
C GLU A 100 7.09 39.62 40.58
N ALA A 101 7.51 38.36 40.68
CA ALA A 101 8.47 37.93 41.71
C ALA A 101 9.86 38.58 41.54
N VAL A 102 10.34 38.71 40.31
CA VAL A 102 11.60 39.41 39.99
C VAL A 102 11.53 40.88 40.38
N GLU A 103 10.39 41.53 40.15
CA GLU A 103 10.19 42.92 40.54
C GLU A 103 10.17 43.08 42.07
N HIS A 104 9.54 42.15 42.80
CA HIS A 104 9.62 42.14 44.27
C HIS A 104 11.04 41.88 44.79
N GLU A 105 11.80 41.00 44.14
CA GLU A 105 13.22 40.79 44.47
C GLU A 105 14.05 42.06 44.23
N ARG A 106 13.80 42.78 43.13
CA ARG A 106 14.44 44.06 42.83
C ARG A 106 14.15 45.10 43.93
N GLN A 107 12.88 45.25 44.31
CA GLN A 107 12.47 46.18 45.37
C GLN A 107 13.10 45.81 46.72
N ALA A 108 13.19 44.51 47.05
CA ALA A 108 13.84 44.05 48.26
C ALA A 108 15.36 44.30 48.25
N ALA A 109 16.00 44.17 47.08
CA ALA A 109 17.42 44.45 46.91
C ALA A 109 17.72 45.95 47.06
N GLU A 110 16.88 46.81 46.48
CA GLU A 110 16.98 48.26 46.63
C GLU A 110 16.78 48.70 48.09
N ALA A 111 15.83 48.09 48.81
CA ALA A 111 15.61 48.38 50.22
C ALA A 111 16.81 47.95 51.10
N GLU A 112 17.44 46.82 50.79
CA GLU A 112 18.67 46.37 51.47
C GLU A 112 19.84 47.32 51.19
N GLU A 113 20.01 47.73 49.93
CA GLU A 113 21.07 48.65 49.54
C GLU A 113 20.91 50.02 50.22
N VAL A 114 19.69 50.57 50.28
CA VAL A 114 19.40 51.81 51.00
C VAL A 114 19.71 51.67 52.50
N ALA A 115 19.23 50.60 53.15
CA ALA A 115 19.50 50.36 54.56
C ALA A 115 21.00 50.25 54.88
N ARG A 116 21.78 49.69 53.94
CA ARG A 116 23.25 49.59 54.04
C ARG A 116 23.93 50.93 53.81
N LEU A 117 23.51 51.71 52.81
CA LEU A 117 24.13 53.00 52.47
C LEU A 117 23.83 54.09 53.50
N GLU A 118 22.67 54.04 54.14
CA GLU A 118 22.23 55.01 55.15
C GLU A 118 22.65 54.60 56.58
N ASP A 119 23.47 53.55 56.75
CA ASP A 119 23.89 53.01 58.05
C ASP A 119 22.69 52.81 59.00
N ALA A 120 21.61 52.19 58.49
CA ALA A 120 20.41 51.91 59.28
C ALA A 120 20.73 51.03 60.51
N ASP A 121 19.84 51.06 61.51
CA ASP A 121 19.95 50.21 62.70
C ASP A 121 20.21 48.74 62.32
N PRO A 122 21.15 48.04 62.98
CA PRO A 122 21.42 46.61 62.75
C PRO A 122 20.17 45.71 62.67
N ALA A 123 19.12 46.03 63.43
CA ALA A 123 17.85 45.30 63.36
C ALA A 123 17.15 45.48 61.99
N VAL A 124 17.18 46.69 61.44
CA VAL A 124 16.60 47.00 60.11
C VAL A 124 17.43 46.36 59.00
N GLN A 125 18.77 46.41 59.09
CA GLN A 125 19.66 45.74 58.14
C GLN A 125 19.44 44.22 58.12
N THR A 126 19.23 43.60 59.29
CA THR A 126 18.95 42.17 59.37
C THR A 126 17.61 41.81 58.72
N ASP A 127 16.57 42.61 58.95
CA ASP A 127 15.24 42.39 58.36
C ASP A 127 15.26 42.54 56.82
N THR A 128 15.95 43.55 56.27
CA THR A 128 16.05 43.72 54.81
C THR A 128 16.81 42.55 54.15
N ILE A 129 17.87 42.03 54.77
CA ILE A 129 18.59 40.84 54.29
C ILE A 129 17.68 39.61 54.28
N ILE A 130 16.90 39.38 55.35
CA ILE A 130 15.97 38.25 55.44
C ILE A 130 14.90 38.35 54.34
N ARG A 131 14.32 39.54 54.14
CA ARG A 131 13.32 39.78 53.08
C ARG A 131 13.88 39.57 51.69
N LEU A 132 15.09 40.04 51.41
CA LEU A 132 15.76 39.81 50.13
C LEU A 132 16.00 38.32 49.87
N ASN A 133 16.46 37.57 50.88
CA ASN A 133 16.64 36.12 50.74
C ASN A 133 15.32 35.39 50.50
N ALA A 134 14.25 35.77 51.20
CA ALA A 134 12.91 35.21 50.95
C ALA A 134 12.41 35.54 49.54
N ALA A 135 12.62 36.76 49.05
CA ALA A 135 12.26 37.17 47.69
C ALA A 135 13.02 36.34 46.64
N ARG A 136 14.34 36.16 46.81
CA ARG A 136 15.18 35.29 45.96
C ARG A 136 14.68 33.84 45.92
N GLU A 137 14.27 33.29 47.06
CA GLU A 137 13.72 31.93 47.11
C GLU A 137 12.39 31.83 46.35
N VAL A 138 11.51 32.82 46.49
CA VAL A 138 10.25 32.90 45.72
C VAL A 138 10.55 33.00 44.23
N THR A 139 11.47 33.86 43.80
CA THR A 139 11.90 33.97 42.39
C THR A 139 12.43 32.64 41.87
N ALA A 140 13.29 31.96 42.63
CA ALA A 140 13.84 30.66 42.25
C ALA A 140 12.74 29.61 42.05
N ARG A 141 11.76 29.54 42.96
CA ARG A 141 10.59 28.65 42.81
C ARG A 141 9.75 29.01 41.59
N ARG A 142 9.53 30.29 41.31
CA ARG A 142 8.79 30.74 40.12
C ARG A 142 9.52 30.39 38.82
N ARG A 143 10.85 30.51 38.77
CA ARG A 143 11.67 30.06 37.62
C ARG A 143 11.48 28.57 37.37
N ALA A 144 11.54 27.74 38.41
CA ALA A 144 11.29 26.31 38.28
C ALA A 144 9.89 25.98 37.75
N VAL A 145 8.86 26.76 38.15
CA VAL A 145 7.49 26.61 37.62
C VAL A 145 7.42 26.95 36.13
N VAL A 146 8.09 28.03 35.68
CA VAL A 146 8.17 28.40 34.25
C VAL A 146 8.87 27.30 33.44
N GLU A 147 9.98 26.76 33.94
CA GLU A 147 10.70 25.67 33.29
C GLU A 147 9.84 24.41 33.16
N ASN A 148 9.07 24.08 34.20
CA ASN A 148 8.11 22.98 34.16
C ASN A 148 7.01 23.24 33.12
N ALA A 149 6.40 24.43 33.13
CA ALA A 149 5.37 24.80 32.15
C ALA A 149 5.88 24.72 30.71
N ARG A 150 7.13 25.15 30.46
CA ARG A 150 7.82 24.96 29.17
C ARG A 150 7.95 23.49 28.78
N GLY A 151 8.34 22.63 29.73
CA GLY A 151 8.41 21.19 29.52
C GLY A 151 7.06 20.59 29.16
N VAL A 152 5.99 20.99 29.85
CA VAL A 152 4.61 20.56 29.55
C VAL A 152 4.19 21.01 28.15
N ARG A 153 4.46 22.27 27.76
CA ARG A 153 4.18 22.75 26.39
C ARG A 153 4.95 21.95 25.35
N GLN A 154 6.24 21.71 25.55
CA GLN A 154 7.06 20.93 24.61
C GLN A 154 6.51 19.52 24.45
N ASN A 155 6.14 18.85 25.55
CA ASN A 155 5.53 17.54 25.49
C ASN A 155 4.19 17.56 24.73
N ALA A 156 3.33 18.55 24.98
CA ALA A 156 2.07 18.70 24.25
C ALA A 156 2.30 18.92 22.74
N GLN A 157 3.33 19.69 22.36
CA GLN A 157 3.72 19.88 20.96
C GLN A 157 4.23 18.58 20.32
N THR A 158 5.01 17.79 21.03
CA THR A 158 5.44 16.46 20.56
C THR A 158 4.24 15.55 20.33
N VAL A 159 3.28 15.51 21.25
CA VAL A 159 2.05 14.72 21.11
C VAL A 159 1.25 15.18 19.88
N LEU A 160 1.08 16.49 19.67
CA LEU A 160 0.39 17.03 18.49
C LEU A 160 1.11 16.66 17.18
N ALA A 161 2.45 16.71 17.16
CA ALA A 161 3.24 16.31 16.01
C ALA A 161 3.06 14.81 15.68
N LEU A 162 3.06 13.95 16.71
CA LEU A 162 2.79 12.52 16.54
C LEU A 162 1.37 12.24 16.04
N ALA A 163 0.38 12.99 16.52
CA ALA A 163 -1.00 12.88 16.04
C ALA A 163 -1.11 13.25 14.55
N HIS A 164 -0.43 14.31 14.11
CA HIS A 164 -0.38 14.68 12.70
C HIS A 164 0.32 13.63 11.83
N GLU A 165 1.42 13.05 12.30
CA GLU A 165 2.10 11.98 11.56
C GLU A 165 1.24 10.72 11.47
N ALA A 166 0.50 10.38 12.53
CA ALA A 166 -0.47 9.29 12.51
C ALA A 166 -1.59 9.52 11.47
N VAL A 167 -2.13 10.74 11.38
CA VAL A 167 -3.11 11.11 10.33
C VAL A 167 -2.50 10.97 8.94
N LYS A 168 -1.26 11.40 8.74
CA LYS A 168 -0.57 11.31 7.45
C LYS A 168 -0.34 9.85 7.04
N SER A 169 0.12 9.01 7.97
CA SER A 169 0.32 7.58 7.73
C SER A 169 -0.99 6.89 7.39
N THR A 170 -2.00 7.03 8.25
CA THR A 170 -3.33 6.41 8.04
C THR A 170 -4.02 6.90 6.78
N ARG A 171 -3.82 8.16 6.37
CA ARG A 171 -4.30 8.67 5.08
C ARG A 171 -3.62 8.02 3.89
N SER A 172 -2.31 7.77 3.98
CA SER A 172 -1.58 7.02 2.96
C SER A 172 -2.10 5.58 2.85
N ASP A 173 -2.36 4.94 3.99
CA ASP A 173 -2.88 3.57 4.05
C ASP A 173 -4.29 3.48 3.49
N ALA A 174 -5.18 4.41 3.87
CA ALA A 174 -6.55 4.48 3.33
C ALA A 174 -6.53 4.70 1.81
N LYS A 175 -5.62 5.54 1.31
CA LYS A 175 -5.44 5.72 -0.14
C LYS A 175 -4.95 4.43 -0.80
N ALA A 176 -3.96 3.75 -0.23
CA ALA A 176 -3.45 2.50 -0.78
C ALA A 176 -4.52 1.40 -0.82
N ALA A 177 -5.36 1.30 0.22
CA ALA A 177 -6.50 0.40 0.25
C ALA A 177 -7.53 0.74 -0.85
N GLN A 178 -7.84 2.03 -1.03
CA GLN A 178 -8.75 2.49 -2.09
C GLN A 178 -8.19 2.23 -3.49
N ASP A 179 -6.89 2.46 -3.68
CA ASP A 179 -6.19 2.19 -4.94
C ASP A 179 -6.18 0.68 -5.23
N ALA A 180 -6.03 -0.19 -4.21
CA ALA A 180 -6.12 -1.64 -4.37
C ALA A 180 -7.53 -2.08 -4.78
N LEU A 181 -8.58 -1.56 -4.12
CA LEU A 181 -9.96 -1.83 -4.51
C LEU A 181 -10.28 -1.37 -5.94
N SER A 182 -9.76 -0.20 -6.34
CA SER A 182 -9.97 0.33 -7.69
C SER A 182 -9.25 -0.49 -8.78
N ASN A 183 -8.31 -1.36 -8.40
CA ASN A 183 -7.55 -2.23 -9.29
C ASN A 183 -7.80 -3.73 -9.03
N ALA A 184 -8.88 -4.09 -8.33
CA ALA A 184 -9.16 -5.47 -7.90
C ALA A 184 -9.17 -6.48 -9.07
N ASP A 185 -9.70 -6.07 -10.23
CA ASP A 185 -9.74 -6.88 -11.46
C ASP A 185 -8.36 -7.28 -12.00
N ALA A 186 -7.31 -6.51 -11.68
CA ALA A 186 -5.96 -6.75 -12.17
C ALA A 186 -5.15 -7.70 -11.28
N THR A 187 -5.59 -7.94 -10.04
CA THR A 187 -4.83 -8.68 -9.01
C THR A 187 -5.35 -10.09 -8.74
N VAL A 188 -6.55 -10.44 -9.19
CA VAL A 188 -7.04 -11.83 -9.16
C VAL A 188 -6.31 -12.63 -10.25
N THR A 189 -5.08 -13.05 -9.94
CA THR A 189 -4.33 -14.02 -10.73
C THR A 189 -4.30 -15.36 -10.02
N VAL A 190 -5.47 -15.96 -9.80
CA VAL A 190 -5.55 -17.41 -9.61
C VAL A 190 -6.89 -17.81 -10.22
N SER A 191 -6.84 -18.65 -11.25
CA SER A 191 -8.05 -19.31 -11.73
C SER A 191 -7.68 -20.74 -12.09
N ASP A 192 -8.61 -21.62 -11.74
CA ASP A 192 -8.71 -23.03 -12.10
C ASP A 192 -8.60 -23.29 -13.61
N ALA A 193 -8.64 -22.24 -14.44
CA ALA A 193 -8.08 -22.21 -15.78
C ALA A 193 -6.68 -22.85 -15.92
N THR A 194 -5.80 -22.62 -14.95
CA THR A 194 -4.45 -23.22 -14.92
C THR A 194 -4.53 -24.73 -14.62
N ILE A 195 -5.50 -25.15 -13.80
CA ILE A 195 -5.80 -26.55 -13.49
C ILE A 195 -6.47 -27.23 -14.69
N LEU A 196 -7.36 -26.54 -15.42
CA LEU A 196 -8.00 -27.00 -16.67
C LEU A 196 -7.00 -27.13 -17.82
N ILE A 197 -6.05 -26.20 -17.95
CA ILE A 197 -4.92 -26.32 -18.90
C ILE A 197 -4.03 -27.49 -18.51
N ASP A 198 -3.74 -27.70 -17.22
CA ASP A 198 -2.97 -28.86 -16.74
C ASP A 198 -3.75 -30.17 -16.97
N TRP A 199 -5.08 -30.17 -16.80
CA TRP A 199 -5.93 -31.32 -17.05
C TRP A 199 -6.04 -31.66 -18.55
N ALA A 200 -6.20 -30.66 -19.41
CA ALA A 200 -6.16 -30.81 -20.87
C ALA A 200 -4.80 -31.31 -21.35
N ARG A 201 -3.70 -30.79 -20.76
CA ARG A 201 -2.34 -31.27 -21.00
C ARG A 201 -2.11 -32.70 -20.48
N ARG A 202 -2.72 -33.11 -19.37
CA ARG A 202 -2.68 -34.50 -18.88
C ARG A 202 -3.49 -35.45 -19.77
N LEU A 203 -4.59 -34.95 -20.35
CA LEU A 203 -5.40 -35.67 -21.34
C LEU A 203 -4.65 -35.86 -22.67
N SER A 204 -3.88 -34.87 -23.11
CA SER A 204 -2.98 -35.00 -24.28
C SER A 204 -1.76 -35.88 -23.97
N ASN A 205 -1.27 -35.86 -22.73
CA ASN A 205 -0.04 -36.57 -22.32
C ASN A 205 -0.26 -37.97 -21.72
N HIS A 206 -1.34 -38.68 -22.08
CA HIS A 206 -1.42 -40.15 -21.90
C HIS A 206 -1.23 -40.69 -20.47
N THR A 207 -1.79 -40.07 -19.43
CA THR A 207 -1.59 -40.56 -18.04
C THR A 207 -2.58 -41.64 -17.56
N SER A 208 -3.49 -42.15 -18.41
CA SER A 208 -4.51 -43.13 -17.99
C SER A 208 -4.65 -44.40 -18.85
N GLY A 209 -3.65 -44.77 -19.65
CA GLY A 209 -3.62 -46.08 -20.34
C GLY A 209 -4.63 -46.28 -21.48
N ALA A 210 -5.28 -45.22 -21.96
CA ALA A 210 -6.18 -45.27 -23.12
C ALA A 210 -5.42 -45.10 -24.45
N ALA A 211 -5.94 -45.70 -25.52
CA ALA A 211 -5.40 -45.65 -26.89
C ALA A 211 -5.19 -44.20 -27.39
N PRO A 212 -4.20 -43.95 -28.27
CA PRO A 212 -3.89 -42.63 -28.79
C PRO A 212 -5.11 -41.96 -29.42
N LEU A 213 -5.26 -40.66 -29.12
CA LEU A 213 -6.24 -39.81 -29.80
C LEU A 213 -5.87 -39.77 -31.29
N THR A 214 -6.85 -39.96 -32.16
CA THR A 214 -6.68 -39.74 -33.60
C THR A 214 -6.35 -38.27 -33.85
N ASP A 215 -5.62 -37.97 -34.92
CA ASP A 215 -5.14 -36.60 -35.25
C ASP A 215 -6.25 -35.54 -35.18
N ASP A 216 -7.46 -35.88 -35.64
CA ASP A 216 -8.63 -34.98 -35.57
C ASP A 216 -9.08 -34.66 -34.13
N ARG A 217 -8.92 -35.61 -33.20
CA ARG A 217 -9.27 -35.44 -31.79
C ARG A 217 -8.17 -34.68 -31.04
N LEU A 218 -6.92 -34.83 -31.45
CA LEU A 218 -5.81 -34.05 -30.93
C LEU A 218 -5.96 -32.58 -31.33
N ALA A 219 -6.29 -32.30 -32.60
CA ALA A 219 -6.54 -30.96 -33.11
C ALA A 219 -7.76 -30.28 -32.45
N ALA A 220 -8.81 -31.04 -32.11
CA ALA A 220 -9.96 -30.52 -31.36
C ALA A 220 -9.60 -30.14 -29.91
N VAL A 221 -8.74 -30.94 -29.26
CA VAL A 221 -8.23 -30.64 -27.90
C VAL A 221 -7.29 -29.44 -27.93
N GLU A 222 -6.37 -29.38 -28.89
CA GLU A 222 -5.47 -28.23 -29.09
C GLU A 222 -6.26 -26.95 -29.41
N GLY A 223 -7.27 -27.02 -30.28
CA GLY A 223 -8.15 -25.89 -30.58
C GLY A 223 -8.97 -25.42 -29.37
N ALA A 224 -9.41 -26.34 -28.52
CA ALA A 224 -10.07 -26.00 -27.26
C ALA A 224 -9.08 -25.31 -26.31
N VAL A 225 -7.89 -25.88 -26.10
CA VAL A 225 -6.82 -25.31 -25.25
C VAL A 225 -6.41 -23.92 -25.73
N ASP A 226 -6.22 -23.72 -27.03
CA ASP A 226 -5.93 -22.41 -27.63
C ASP A 226 -7.09 -21.41 -27.44
N GLY A 227 -8.33 -21.88 -27.59
CA GLY A 227 -9.52 -21.08 -27.30
C GLY A 227 -9.60 -20.65 -25.83
N PHE A 228 -9.26 -21.54 -24.91
CA PHE A 228 -9.18 -21.26 -23.48
C PHE A 228 -8.04 -20.27 -23.17
N ALA A 229 -6.84 -20.50 -23.69
CA ALA A 229 -5.70 -19.60 -23.47
C ALA A 229 -5.94 -18.17 -23.96
N ARG A 230 -6.68 -17.98 -25.06
CA ARG A 230 -7.08 -16.66 -25.59
C ARG A 230 -8.19 -16.00 -24.76
N THR A 231 -9.16 -16.76 -24.29
CA THR A 231 -10.25 -16.21 -23.45
C THR A 231 -9.76 -15.78 -22.07
N LEU A 232 -8.71 -16.43 -21.56
CA LEU A 232 -8.07 -16.12 -20.28
C LEU A 232 -7.01 -15.01 -20.34
N GLY A 233 -6.76 -14.41 -21.51
CA GLY A 233 -5.72 -13.39 -21.69
C GLY A 233 -4.28 -13.90 -21.42
N LEU A 234 -4.12 -15.22 -21.28
CA LEU A 234 -2.82 -15.87 -21.09
C LEU A 234 -1.97 -15.76 -22.35
N ASP A 235 -2.60 -15.69 -23.53
CA ASP A 235 -1.96 -15.33 -24.79
C ASP A 235 -1.15 -14.03 -24.66
N ARG A 236 -1.66 -13.00 -24.00
CA ARG A 236 -0.93 -11.73 -23.77
C ARG A 236 0.22 -11.90 -22.79
N LYS A 237 0.06 -12.73 -21.74
CA LYS A 237 1.13 -13.02 -20.76
C LYS A 237 2.24 -13.87 -21.38
N TYR A 238 1.91 -14.89 -22.16
CA TYR A 238 2.87 -15.73 -22.90
C TYR A 238 3.50 -14.99 -24.07
N VAL A 239 2.78 -14.12 -24.79
CA VAL A 239 3.37 -13.23 -25.81
C VAL A 239 4.28 -12.19 -25.17
N ARG A 240 3.94 -11.65 -23.99
CA ARG A 240 4.80 -10.72 -23.25
C ARG A 240 6.06 -11.41 -22.73
N GLN A 241 5.92 -12.57 -22.06
CA GLN A 241 7.05 -13.38 -21.60
C GLN A 241 7.90 -13.90 -22.77
N GLY A 242 7.27 -14.26 -23.89
CA GLY A 242 7.95 -14.65 -25.13
C GLY A 242 8.71 -13.48 -25.76
N ARG A 243 8.13 -12.27 -25.79
CA ARG A 243 8.81 -11.05 -26.23
C ARG A 243 9.93 -10.63 -25.28
N GLU A 244 9.75 -10.76 -23.98
CA GLU A 244 10.78 -10.51 -22.97
C GLU A 244 11.94 -11.50 -23.10
N LYS A 245 11.65 -12.79 -23.27
CA LYS A 245 12.66 -13.82 -23.55
C LYS A 245 13.40 -13.56 -24.87
N LEU A 246 12.67 -13.22 -25.93
CA LEU A 246 13.26 -12.84 -27.22
C LEU A 246 14.11 -11.57 -27.10
N GLN A 247 13.68 -10.58 -26.31
CA GLN A 247 14.46 -9.38 -26.04
C GLN A 247 15.72 -9.67 -25.22
N THR A 248 15.64 -10.55 -24.22
CA THR A 248 16.82 -10.99 -23.46
C THR A 248 17.78 -11.78 -24.34
N GLU A 249 17.29 -12.67 -25.21
CA GLU A 249 18.11 -13.41 -26.18
C GLU A 249 18.77 -12.48 -27.21
N ILE A 250 18.05 -11.46 -27.70
CA ILE A 250 18.61 -10.44 -28.59
C ILE A 250 19.66 -9.58 -27.87
N LEU A 251 19.42 -9.22 -26.62
CA LEU A 251 20.35 -8.44 -25.80
C LEU A 251 21.61 -9.25 -25.45
N ASP A 252 21.46 -10.54 -25.13
CA ASP A 252 22.58 -11.42 -24.83
C ASP A 252 23.35 -11.78 -26.10
N ALA A 253 22.68 -11.98 -27.24
CA ALA A 253 23.34 -12.10 -28.54
C ALA A 253 24.05 -10.80 -28.97
N ARG A 254 23.53 -9.62 -28.58
CA ARG A 254 24.23 -8.34 -28.77
C ARG A 254 25.43 -8.20 -27.83
N LYS A 255 25.31 -8.61 -26.57
CA LYS A 255 26.43 -8.63 -25.63
C LYS A 255 27.52 -9.59 -26.09
N GLU A 256 27.19 -10.77 -26.59
CA GLU A 256 28.16 -11.71 -27.18
C GLU A 256 28.85 -11.16 -28.43
N ARG A 257 28.17 -10.32 -29.22
CA ARG A 257 28.78 -9.59 -30.34
C ARG A 257 29.66 -8.41 -29.90
N LEU A 258 29.40 -7.85 -28.72
CA LEU A 258 30.14 -6.72 -28.13
C LEU A 258 31.27 -7.18 -27.19
N LEU A 259 31.23 -8.42 -26.73
CA LEU A 259 32.31 -9.04 -25.99
C LEU A 259 33.46 -9.38 -26.96
N PRO A 260 34.71 -9.08 -26.61
CA PRO A 260 35.84 -9.50 -27.42
C PRO A 260 35.84 -11.03 -27.48
N LYS A 261 35.89 -11.58 -28.70
CA LYS A 261 35.96 -13.02 -28.90
C LYS A 261 37.14 -13.60 -28.10
N PRO A 262 37.02 -14.83 -27.56
CA PRO A 262 38.09 -15.45 -26.79
C PRO A 262 39.40 -15.44 -27.60
N GLY A 263 40.42 -14.73 -27.11
CA GLY A 263 41.71 -14.57 -27.77
C GLY A 263 42.11 -13.15 -28.20
N HIS A 264 41.21 -12.15 -28.07
CA HIS A 264 41.59 -10.74 -28.28
C HIS A 264 41.67 -9.98 -26.95
N SER A 265 42.85 -9.45 -26.62
CA SER A 265 43.06 -8.62 -25.44
C SER A 265 42.34 -7.28 -25.57
N LEU A 266 41.72 -6.84 -24.46
CA LEU A 266 41.17 -5.50 -24.32
C LEU A 266 42.29 -4.47 -24.54
N ARG A 267 42.23 -3.72 -25.64
CA ARG A 267 42.99 -2.47 -25.74
C ARG A 267 42.36 -1.49 -24.76
N PRO A 268 43.13 -0.87 -23.84
CA PRO A 268 42.59 0.18 -22.99
C PRO A 268 42.08 1.31 -23.89
N ALA A 269 40.82 1.73 -23.67
CA ALA A 269 40.26 2.88 -24.36
C ALA A 269 40.99 4.13 -23.90
N ASP A 270 41.56 4.88 -24.84
CA ASP A 270 42.09 6.23 -24.58
C ASP A 270 40.98 7.10 -23.98
N ALA A 271 41.35 7.84 -22.94
CA ALA A 271 40.48 8.66 -22.08
C ALA A 271 39.83 9.88 -22.77
N GLY A 272 39.45 9.78 -24.05
CA GLY A 272 38.88 10.87 -24.85
C GLY A 272 37.69 10.49 -25.75
N GLN A 273 37.26 9.23 -25.81
CA GLN A 273 36.07 8.88 -26.59
C GLN A 273 34.78 9.11 -25.80
N ILE A 274 34.15 10.25 -26.08
CA ILE A 274 32.79 10.57 -25.67
C ILE A 274 31.85 9.52 -26.28
N PHE A 275 31.27 8.66 -25.44
CA PHE A 275 30.11 7.84 -25.82
C PHE A 275 28.95 8.79 -26.12
N MET A 276 28.65 9.05 -27.40
CA MET A 276 27.40 9.69 -27.75
C MET A 276 26.26 8.69 -27.53
N PRO A 277 25.28 8.99 -26.66
CA PRO A 277 24.06 8.19 -26.60
C PRO A 277 23.32 8.34 -27.93
N VAL A 278 23.20 7.23 -28.67
CA VAL A 278 22.36 7.16 -29.86
C VAL A 278 20.91 7.33 -29.41
N GLN A 279 20.27 8.43 -29.82
CA GLN A 279 18.85 8.67 -29.56
C GLN A 279 18.00 7.54 -30.17
N PRO A 280 17.00 7.02 -29.45
CA PRO A 280 16.06 6.06 -30.02
C PRO A 280 15.27 6.72 -31.17
N PRO A 281 14.92 5.97 -32.23
CA PRO A 281 14.14 6.51 -33.34
C PRO A 281 12.76 6.95 -32.83
N LEU A 282 12.41 8.21 -33.12
CA LEU A 282 11.05 8.73 -32.96
C LEU A 282 10.12 7.89 -33.84
N SER A 283 9.30 7.04 -33.21
CA SER A 283 8.19 6.39 -33.89
C SER A 283 7.20 7.47 -34.34
N GLY A 284 7.00 7.56 -35.65
CA GLY A 284 6.09 8.49 -36.29
C GLY A 284 4.62 8.27 -35.89
N ARG A 285 3.86 9.36 -36.08
CA ARG A 285 2.40 9.45 -36.03
C ARG A 285 1.71 8.46 -36.96
#